data_AF-A0A378BD51-F1
#
_entry.id   AF-A0A378BD51-F1
#
_cell.length_a   1.000
_cell.length_b   1.000
_cell.length_c   1.000
_cell.angle_alpha   90.00
_cell.angle_beta   90.00
_cell.angle_gamma   90.00
#
_symmetry.space_group_name_H-M   'P 1'
#
loop_
_entity.id
_entity.type
_entity.pdbx_description
1 polymer ?
#
loop_
_entity_poly.entity_id
_entity_poly.type
_entity_poly.pdbx_seq_one_letter_code
_entity_poly.pdbx_strand_id
1 'polypeptide(L)'
;MVATSTPQRGWRRSCCTPGSKTCACLDGGWQTWSDAGLPVERGMPPAQQPAPDFGAPIPGQPQLMLDTEQARGLLHRQDASLVSVRSWPEFIGTTSGYSYIKPKGDIAGARWGHAGSDSTHMEDFHNPDGTMRSADDIAALWRQWNILPSQQVAFYCGTGWRASETFMYARAMGWPHVAVYDGGWYEWSSNPHNPVARGERGPESSQ
;
A
#
# COMPACT_ATOMS: atom_id res chain seq x y z
N MET A 1 15.27 18.66 7.98
CA MET A 1 14.17 17.68 7.88
C MET A 1 14.34 16.78 9.09
N VAL A 2 13.45 16.85 10.09
CA VAL A 2 13.61 16.03 11.32
C VAL A 2 13.03 14.66 11.02
N ALA A 3 13.89 13.65 10.87
CA ALA A 3 13.47 12.26 10.78
C ALA A 3 13.15 11.75 12.19
N THR A 4 11.91 11.96 12.65
CA THR A 4 11.42 11.27 13.84
C THR A 4 10.92 9.89 13.43
N SER A 5 11.33 8.86 14.17
CA SER A 5 10.75 7.51 14.11
C SER A 5 9.32 7.57 14.65
N THR A 6 8.39 8.05 13.84
CA THR A 6 6.98 8.09 14.19
C THR A 6 6.41 6.69 13.93
N PRO A 7 5.81 6.02 14.93
CA PRO A 7 5.16 4.73 14.70
C PRO A 7 4.13 4.85 13.57
N GLN A 8 4.10 3.91 12.61
CA GLN A 8 3.45 4.15 11.31
C GLN A 8 1.92 4.37 11.34
N ARG A 9 1.25 4.25 12.51
CA ARG A 9 -0.10 4.82 12.71
C ARG A 9 -0.13 6.34 12.49
N GLY A 10 0.95 7.03 12.81
CA GLY A 10 1.16 8.44 12.49
C GLY A 10 1.37 8.68 10.99
N TRP A 11 1.94 7.73 10.25
CA TRP A 11 2.23 7.87 8.83
C TRP A 11 0.96 7.98 7.96
N ARG A 12 -0.05 7.13 8.24
CA ARG A 12 -1.37 7.19 7.60
C ARG A 12 -2.08 8.53 7.76
N ARG A 13 -1.83 9.23 8.87
CA ARG A 13 -2.47 10.51 9.20
C ARG A 13 -1.60 11.73 8.93
N SER A 14 -0.27 11.58 8.88
CA SER A 14 0.67 12.71 8.91
C SER A 14 1.35 13.01 7.57
N CYS A 15 1.50 12.05 6.66
CA CYS A 15 2.15 12.33 5.37
C CYS A 15 1.10 12.72 4.31
N CYS A 16 0.05 11.92 4.14
CA CYS A 16 -1.08 12.24 3.27
C CYS A 16 -2.33 12.56 4.10
N THR A 17 -2.24 13.53 5.01
CA THR A 17 -3.44 14.00 5.72
C THR A 17 -4.48 14.42 4.69
N PRO A 18 -5.75 14.01 4.84
CA PRO A 18 -6.81 14.42 3.94
C PRO A 18 -6.93 15.96 3.87
N GLY A 19 -6.35 16.58 2.85
CA GLY A 19 -6.36 18.03 2.61
C GLY A 19 -4.99 18.72 2.55
N SER A 20 -3.88 18.03 2.84
CA SER A 20 -2.54 18.55 2.52
C SER A 20 -2.29 18.54 1.01
N LYS A 21 -1.84 19.66 0.45
CA LYS A 21 -1.59 19.81 -1.00
C LYS A 21 -0.26 19.19 -1.45
N THR A 22 0.69 18.97 -0.53
CA THR A 22 2.02 18.45 -0.83
C THR A 22 2.43 17.43 0.23
N CYS A 23 2.60 16.18 -0.20
CA CYS A 23 3.20 15.10 0.58
C CYS A 23 4.40 14.55 -0.19
N ALA A 24 5.50 14.30 0.51
CA ALA A 24 6.68 13.65 -0.05
C ALA A 24 7.20 12.60 0.94
N CYS A 25 7.87 11.58 0.39
CA CYS A 25 8.61 10.58 1.15
C CYS A 25 10.11 10.75 0.85
N LEU A 26 10.95 10.55 1.87
CA LEU A 26 12.38 10.40 1.66
C LEU A 26 12.61 8.98 1.13
N ASP A 27 13.07 8.87 -0.12
CA ASP A 27 13.32 7.58 -0.75
C ASP A 27 14.43 6.81 -0.04
N GLY A 28 14.20 5.52 0.22
CA GLY A 28 15.03 4.67 1.09
C GLY A 28 15.03 5.04 2.58
N GLY A 29 14.20 6.01 2.99
CA GLY A 29 13.92 6.30 4.39
C GLY A 29 15.12 6.84 5.17
N TRP A 30 15.23 6.44 6.44
CA TRP A 30 16.32 6.91 7.33
C TRP A 30 17.70 6.44 6.87
N GLN A 31 17.79 5.24 6.28
CA GLN A 31 19.06 4.63 5.93
C GLN A 31 19.82 5.48 4.91
N THR A 32 19.13 6.01 3.90
CA THR A 32 19.75 6.89 2.88
C THR A 32 20.25 8.20 3.45
N TRP A 33 19.58 8.77 4.45
CA TRP A 33 20.08 9.95 5.18
C TRP A 33 21.35 9.63 5.96
N SER A 34 21.36 8.49 6.65
CA SER A 34 22.49 8.01 7.43
C SER A 34 23.71 7.72 6.54
N ASP A 35 23.51 7.01 5.43
CA ASP A 35 24.57 6.62 4.50
C ASP A 35 25.17 7.83 3.77
N ALA A 36 24.37 8.87 3.54
CA ALA A 36 24.85 10.15 3.02
C ALA A 36 25.69 10.96 4.04
N GLY A 37 25.81 10.51 5.29
CA GLY A 37 26.60 11.19 6.33
C GLY A 37 26.06 12.58 6.70
N LEU A 38 24.76 12.81 6.51
CA LEU A 38 24.14 14.11 6.75
C LEU A 38 23.98 14.39 8.26
N PRO A 39 23.90 15.67 8.68
CA PRO A 39 23.73 16.03 10.08
C PRO A 39 22.49 15.40 10.73
N VAL A 40 22.60 15.02 12.00
CA VAL A 40 21.53 14.39 12.79
C VAL A 40 21.35 15.07 14.14
N GLU A 41 20.13 15.06 14.66
CA GLU A 41 19.80 15.54 16.01
C GLU A 41 19.43 14.35 16.91
N ARG A 42 19.60 14.50 18.23
CA ARG A 42 19.25 13.48 19.24
C ARG A 42 18.55 14.14 20.42
N GLY A 43 17.69 13.39 21.10
CA GLY A 43 16.94 13.85 22.26
C GLY A 43 15.44 13.86 22.02
N MET A 44 14.70 14.39 22.98
CA MET A 44 13.25 14.53 22.86
C MET A 44 12.90 15.57 21.79
N PRO A 45 11.86 15.34 20.96
CA PRO A 45 11.40 16.34 20.02
C PRO A 45 11.08 17.66 20.74
N PRO A 46 11.51 18.81 20.21
CA PRO A 46 11.16 20.10 20.77
C PRO A 46 9.64 20.29 20.72
N ALA A 47 9.09 20.92 21.77
CA ALA A 47 7.66 21.21 21.83
C ALA A 47 7.24 22.00 20.58
N GLN A 48 6.25 21.48 19.86
CA GLN A 48 5.68 22.14 18.70
C GLN A 48 4.48 22.98 19.13
N GLN A 49 4.31 24.16 18.54
CA GLN A 49 3.07 24.92 18.73
C GLN A 49 1.95 24.25 17.92
N PRO A 50 0.82 23.89 18.56
CA PRO A 50 -0.31 23.32 17.83
C PRO A 50 -0.90 24.33 16.85
N ALA A 51 -1.16 23.91 15.61
CA ALA A 51 -1.98 24.67 14.69
C ALA A 51 -3.46 24.44 15.04
N PRO A 52 -4.23 25.49 15.41
CA PRO A 52 -5.62 25.33 15.87
C PRO A 52 -6.61 25.03 14.74
N ASP A 53 -6.24 25.34 13.50
CA ASP A 53 -7.05 25.11 12.31
C ASP A 53 -6.18 24.50 11.20
N PHE A 54 -6.72 23.49 10.54
CA PHE A 54 -6.10 22.82 9.40
C PHE A 54 -6.31 23.59 8.09
N GLY A 55 -7.31 24.47 8.02
CA GLY A 55 -7.57 25.34 6.86
C GLY A 55 -8.16 24.62 5.64
N ALA A 56 -8.63 23.38 5.79
CA ALA A 56 -9.29 22.61 4.74
C ALA A 56 -10.29 21.58 5.32
N PRO A 57 -11.34 21.20 4.56
CA PRO A 57 -12.24 20.10 4.96
C PRO A 57 -11.49 18.77 5.10
N ILE A 58 -11.92 17.97 6.07
CA ILE A 58 -11.38 16.63 6.33
C ILE A 58 -12.54 15.61 6.17
N PRO A 59 -12.46 14.62 5.26
CA PRO A 59 -11.31 14.34 4.40
C PRO A 59 -11.23 15.21 3.13
N GLY A 60 -10.07 15.78 2.82
CA GLY A 60 -9.88 16.57 1.60
C GLY A 60 -9.79 15.78 0.29
N GLN A 61 -9.49 14.47 0.33
CA GLN A 61 -9.45 13.58 -0.84
C GLN A 61 -10.03 12.19 -0.50
N PRO A 62 -11.35 12.08 -0.27
CA PRO A 62 -11.97 10.82 0.17
C PRO A 62 -11.81 9.68 -0.85
N GLN A 63 -11.70 10.00 -2.14
CA GLN A 63 -11.57 9.03 -3.22
C GLN A 63 -10.27 8.19 -3.17
N LEU A 64 -9.30 8.58 -2.34
CA LEU A 64 -8.05 7.81 -2.19
C LEU A 64 -8.18 6.61 -1.27
N MET A 65 -9.22 6.56 -0.43
CA MET A 65 -9.46 5.45 0.48
C MET A 65 -10.79 4.80 0.13
N LEU A 66 -10.76 3.51 -0.17
CA LEU A 66 -11.95 2.72 -0.46
C LEU A 66 -12.39 1.91 0.75
N ASP A 67 -13.70 1.77 0.89
CA ASP A 67 -14.32 0.78 1.78
C ASP A 67 -14.44 -0.60 1.10
N THR A 68 -14.95 -1.60 1.83
CA THR A 68 -15.11 -2.98 1.34
C THR A 68 -16.05 -3.07 0.13
N GLU A 69 -17.14 -2.29 0.08
CA GLU A 69 -18.11 -2.37 -1.02
C GLU A 69 -17.59 -1.68 -2.28
N GLN A 70 -16.90 -0.56 -2.13
CA GLN A 70 -16.18 0.10 -3.22
C GLN A 70 -15.07 -0.80 -3.78
N ALA A 71 -14.30 -1.47 -2.92
CA ALA A 71 -13.27 -2.43 -3.33
C ALA A 71 -13.87 -3.64 -4.08
N ARG A 72 -15.01 -4.16 -3.60
CA ARG A 72 -15.76 -5.24 -4.28
C ARG A 72 -16.16 -4.84 -5.69
N GLY A 73 -16.55 -3.58 -5.91
CA GLY A 73 -16.92 -3.04 -7.22
C GLY A 73 -15.79 -2.96 -8.25
N LEU A 74 -14.54 -3.25 -7.87
CA LEU A 74 -13.39 -3.31 -8.79
C LEU A 74 -13.07 -4.73 -9.27
N LEU A 75 -13.67 -5.76 -8.66
CA LEU A 75 -13.43 -7.15 -9.01
C LEU A 75 -14.05 -7.49 -10.38
N HIS A 76 -13.43 -8.44 -11.10
CA HIS A 76 -13.93 -8.96 -12.39
C HIS A 76 -14.14 -7.89 -13.48
N ARG A 77 -13.27 -6.88 -13.48
CA ARG A 77 -13.30 -5.76 -14.44
C ARG A 77 -11.99 -5.69 -15.22
N GLN A 78 -12.09 -5.24 -16.46
CA GLN A 78 -10.93 -4.99 -17.33
C GLN A 78 -10.43 -3.55 -17.19
N ASP A 79 -11.31 -2.62 -16.81
CA ASP A 79 -11.03 -1.20 -16.58
C ASP A 79 -10.72 -0.87 -15.10
N ALA A 80 -10.68 -1.88 -14.22
CA ALA A 80 -10.34 -1.73 -12.81
C ALA A 80 -9.53 -2.93 -12.29
N SER A 81 -8.77 -2.69 -11.22
CA SER A 81 -7.98 -3.72 -10.52
C SER A 81 -8.04 -3.50 -9.01
N LEU A 82 -8.45 -4.53 -8.26
CA LEU A 82 -8.13 -4.66 -6.84
C LEU A 82 -6.83 -5.46 -6.71
N VAL A 83 -5.80 -4.83 -6.14
CA VAL A 83 -4.42 -5.32 -6.19
C VAL A 83 -3.95 -5.77 -4.81
N SER A 84 -3.59 -7.06 -4.72
CA SER A 84 -3.07 -7.70 -3.51
C SER A 84 -1.56 -7.48 -3.39
N VAL A 85 -1.16 -6.59 -2.48
CA VAL A 85 0.23 -6.30 -2.13
C VAL A 85 0.63 -7.16 -0.93
N ARG A 86 0.59 -8.47 -1.14
CA ARG A 86 0.85 -9.51 -0.14
C ARG A 86 1.90 -10.47 -0.68
N SER A 87 2.64 -11.15 0.19
CA SER A 87 3.62 -12.16 -0.24
C SER A 87 2.94 -13.30 -0.98
N TRP A 88 3.67 -14.04 -1.82
CA TRP A 88 3.09 -15.19 -2.53
C TRP A 88 2.44 -16.22 -1.57
N PRO A 89 3.07 -16.61 -0.43
CA PRO A 89 2.46 -17.52 0.53
C PRO A 89 1.14 -17.00 1.14
N GLU A 90 0.99 -15.68 1.27
CA GLU A 90 -0.27 -15.06 1.68
C GLU A 90 -1.32 -15.13 0.56
N PHE A 91 -0.93 -14.81 -0.67
CA PHE A 91 -1.80 -14.81 -1.86
C PHE A 91 -2.40 -16.19 -2.12
N ILE A 92 -1.61 -17.26 -2.06
CA ILE A 92 -2.09 -18.64 -2.27
C ILE A 92 -2.76 -19.25 -1.03
N GLY A 93 -2.69 -18.58 0.13
CA GLY A 93 -3.34 -19.02 1.36
C GLY A 93 -2.57 -20.05 2.19
N THR A 94 -1.26 -20.17 1.99
CA THR A 94 -0.37 -20.98 2.85
C THR A 94 -0.28 -20.40 4.27
N THR A 95 -0.23 -19.07 4.36
CA THR A 95 -0.23 -18.31 5.61
C THR A 95 -1.19 -17.13 5.53
N SER A 96 -1.66 -16.63 6.68
CA SER A 96 -2.34 -15.34 6.72
C SER A 96 -1.35 -14.16 6.67
N GLY A 97 -0.10 -14.41 7.06
CA GLY A 97 0.96 -13.41 7.23
C GLY A 97 0.97 -12.76 8.62
N TYR A 98 -0.03 -12.98 9.46
CA TYR A 98 -0.20 -12.23 10.70
C TYR A 98 -0.66 -13.12 11.86
N SER A 99 -0.08 -12.93 13.04
CA SER A 99 -0.44 -13.67 14.26
C SER A 99 -1.89 -13.44 14.71
N TYR A 100 -2.46 -12.28 14.36
CA TYR A 100 -3.81 -11.86 14.75
C TYR A 100 -4.87 -12.07 13.66
N ILE A 101 -4.49 -12.52 12.47
CA ILE A 101 -5.43 -12.84 11.38
C ILE A 101 -5.47 -14.35 11.20
N LYS A 102 -6.58 -14.99 11.58
CA LYS A 102 -6.73 -16.45 11.48
C LYS A 102 -7.04 -16.94 10.05
N PRO A 103 -7.93 -16.29 9.28
CA PRO A 103 -8.28 -16.75 7.94
C PRO A 103 -7.09 -16.71 6.98
N LYS A 104 -6.99 -17.74 6.13
CA LYS A 104 -5.99 -17.85 5.07
C LYS A 104 -6.65 -17.87 3.69
N GLY A 105 -5.93 -17.35 2.71
CA GLY A 105 -6.39 -17.11 1.35
C GLY A 105 -6.29 -15.64 1.00
N ASP A 106 -6.93 -15.29 -0.11
CA ASP A 106 -6.98 -13.92 -0.58
C ASP A 106 -8.35 -13.57 -1.16
N ILE A 107 -8.56 -12.30 -1.47
CA ILE A 107 -9.80 -11.82 -2.07
C ILE A 107 -9.98 -12.46 -3.45
N ALA A 108 -11.08 -13.16 -3.66
CA ALA A 108 -11.35 -13.77 -4.96
C ALA A 108 -11.51 -12.69 -6.04
N GLY A 109 -10.81 -12.85 -7.17
CA GLY A 109 -10.79 -11.87 -8.26
C GLY A 109 -9.75 -10.76 -8.10
N ALA A 110 -9.02 -10.69 -6.98
CA ALA A 110 -7.90 -9.77 -6.85
C ALA A 110 -6.71 -10.21 -7.71
N ARG A 111 -5.93 -9.23 -8.19
CA ARG A 111 -4.71 -9.44 -8.96
C ARG A 111 -3.50 -9.34 -8.04
N TRP A 112 -2.52 -10.24 -8.18
CA TRP A 112 -1.32 -10.18 -7.35
C TRP A 112 -0.44 -9.01 -7.80
N GLY A 113 -0.13 -8.13 -6.86
CA GLY A 113 0.64 -6.91 -7.12
C GLY A 113 2.12 -7.05 -6.84
N HIS A 114 2.60 -8.24 -6.50
CA HIS A 114 3.91 -8.45 -5.85
C HIS A 114 4.00 -7.78 -4.47
N ALA A 115 5.05 -8.11 -3.71
CA ALA A 115 5.36 -7.49 -2.43
C ALA A 115 6.80 -7.82 -2.05
N GLY A 116 6.98 -8.99 -1.47
CA GLY A 116 8.21 -9.41 -0.85
C GLY A 116 8.10 -10.80 -0.27
N SER A 117 9.10 -11.18 0.51
CA SER A 117 9.24 -12.52 1.07
C SER A 117 8.15 -12.88 2.09
N ASP A 118 7.66 -11.90 2.85
CA ASP A 118 6.66 -12.09 3.91
C ASP A 118 5.72 -10.88 4.11
N SER A 119 5.06 -10.81 5.28
CA SER A 119 4.09 -9.76 5.59
C SER A 119 4.69 -8.40 5.97
N THR A 120 6.01 -8.34 6.12
CA THR A 120 6.78 -7.21 6.63
C THR A 120 7.87 -6.70 5.70
N HIS A 121 8.17 -7.42 4.61
CA HIS A 121 9.17 -7.03 3.61
C HIS A 121 8.54 -6.72 2.24
N MET A 122 9.26 -5.90 1.44
CA MET A 122 8.82 -5.31 0.18
C MET A 122 9.91 -5.37 -0.91
N GLU A 123 10.73 -6.43 -0.90
CA GLU A 123 11.92 -6.57 -1.73
C GLU A 123 11.63 -6.51 -3.24
N ASP A 124 10.41 -6.87 -3.67
CA ASP A 124 10.03 -6.77 -5.08
C ASP A 124 10.01 -5.31 -5.57
N PHE A 125 9.94 -4.33 -4.65
CA PHE A 125 9.85 -2.90 -4.93
C PHE A 125 11.08 -2.10 -4.46
N HIS A 126 12.05 -2.71 -3.80
CA HIS A 126 13.23 -2.03 -3.26
C HIS A 126 14.51 -2.39 -4.02
N ASN A 127 15.33 -1.39 -4.30
CA ASN A 127 16.72 -1.57 -4.70
C ASN A 127 17.55 -2.10 -3.50
N PRO A 128 18.80 -2.55 -3.72
CA PRO A 128 19.65 -3.01 -2.63
C PRO A 128 19.91 -1.96 -1.52
N ASP A 129 19.76 -0.67 -1.82
CA ASP A 129 19.88 0.45 -0.86
C ASP A 129 18.54 0.85 -0.21
N GLY A 130 17.46 0.11 -0.48
CA GLY A 130 16.12 0.35 0.05
C GLY A 130 15.31 1.41 -0.70
N THR A 131 15.85 2.04 -1.76
CA THR A 131 15.11 3.00 -2.58
C THR A 131 14.09 2.32 -3.49
N MET A 132 13.11 3.09 -3.99
CA MET A 132 12.14 2.59 -4.95
C MET A 132 12.85 2.04 -6.21
N ARG A 133 12.49 0.81 -6.60
CA ARG A 133 12.91 0.25 -7.90
C ARG A 133 12.45 1.13 -9.06
N SER A 134 13.08 0.93 -10.22
CA SER A 134 12.73 1.68 -11.42
C SER A 134 11.23 1.57 -11.73
N ALA A 135 10.63 2.68 -12.15
CA ALA A 135 9.21 2.71 -12.52
C ALA A 135 8.88 1.71 -13.64
N ASP A 136 9.83 1.47 -14.55
CA ASP A 136 9.69 0.50 -15.64
C ASP A 136 9.63 -0.94 -15.14
N ASP A 137 10.47 -1.32 -14.16
CA ASP A 137 10.43 -2.65 -13.55
C ASP A 137 9.12 -2.87 -12.79
N ILE A 138 8.69 -1.90 -11.99
CA ILE A 138 7.44 -1.96 -11.24
C ILE A 138 6.24 -2.09 -12.21
N ALA A 139 6.22 -1.28 -13.28
CA ALA A 139 5.19 -1.36 -14.30
C ALA A 139 5.21 -2.71 -15.04
N ALA A 140 6.39 -3.30 -15.26
CA ALA A 140 6.50 -4.61 -15.89
C ALA A 140 5.93 -5.74 -15.00
N LEU A 141 6.21 -5.72 -13.69
CA LEU A 141 5.62 -6.67 -12.73
C LEU A 141 4.09 -6.57 -12.72
N TRP A 142 3.55 -5.37 -12.64
CA TRP A 142 2.10 -5.13 -12.63
C TRP A 142 1.41 -5.52 -13.94
N ARG A 143 2.05 -5.25 -15.10
CA ARG A 143 1.51 -5.65 -16.41
C ARG A 143 1.33 -7.17 -16.53
N GLN A 144 2.20 -7.98 -15.95
CA GLN A 144 2.08 -9.44 -15.98
C GLN A 144 0.76 -9.91 -15.35
N TRP A 145 0.23 -9.15 -14.39
CA TRP A 145 -1.03 -9.43 -13.69
C TRP A 145 -2.21 -8.59 -14.20
N ASN A 146 -2.10 -7.99 -15.39
CA ASN A 146 -3.12 -7.12 -15.97
C ASN A 146 -3.47 -5.88 -15.11
N ILE A 147 -2.47 -5.34 -14.39
CA ILE A 147 -2.59 -4.11 -13.61
C ILE A 147 -1.96 -2.98 -14.43
N LEU A 148 -2.78 -2.04 -14.89
CA LEU A 148 -2.42 -1.04 -15.88
C LEU A 148 -2.73 0.39 -15.39
N PRO A 149 -1.94 1.41 -15.79
CA PRO A 149 -2.16 2.80 -15.39
C PRO A 149 -3.48 3.40 -15.92
N SER A 150 -4.08 2.81 -16.96
CA SER A 150 -5.36 3.23 -17.52
C SER A 150 -6.57 2.77 -16.71
N GLN A 151 -6.37 1.88 -15.73
CA GLN A 151 -7.44 1.33 -14.91
C GLN A 151 -7.70 2.17 -13.66
N GLN A 152 -8.87 1.98 -13.06
CA GLN A 152 -9.07 2.32 -11.65
C GLN A 152 -8.40 1.26 -10.76
N VAL A 153 -7.35 1.64 -10.04
CA VAL A 153 -6.51 0.70 -9.27
C VAL A 153 -6.60 0.98 -7.78
N ALA A 154 -6.93 -0.03 -6.99
CA ALA A 154 -6.88 0.05 -5.54
C ALA A 154 -5.94 -1.01 -4.97
N PHE A 155 -4.97 -0.58 -4.16
CA PHE A 155 -4.03 -1.48 -3.49
C PHE A 155 -4.57 -1.89 -2.12
N TYR A 156 -4.35 -3.14 -1.72
CA TYR A 156 -4.62 -3.60 -0.36
C TYR A 156 -3.57 -4.62 0.09
N CYS A 157 -3.50 -4.89 1.39
CA CYS A 157 -2.69 -5.98 1.92
C CYS A 157 -3.39 -6.61 3.13
N GLY A 158 -2.68 -6.95 4.22
CA GLY A 158 -3.34 -7.38 5.46
C GLY A 158 -4.18 -6.28 6.09
N THR A 159 -3.54 -5.12 6.33
CA THR A 159 -4.13 -3.97 7.03
C THR A 159 -3.74 -2.62 6.39
N GLY A 160 -3.21 -2.63 5.16
CA GLY A 160 -2.96 -1.43 4.34
C GLY A 160 -1.55 -0.82 4.38
N TRP A 161 -0.58 -1.38 5.12
CA TRP A 161 0.78 -0.81 5.23
C TRP A 161 1.53 -0.87 3.89
N ARG A 162 1.80 -2.08 3.41
CA ARG A 162 2.40 -2.36 2.08
C ARG A 162 1.61 -1.75 0.91
N ALA A 163 0.29 -1.67 1.05
CA ALA A 163 -0.58 -1.04 0.05
C ALA A 163 -0.37 0.48 -0.04
N SER A 164 -0.11 1.15 1.09
CA SER A 164 0.16 2.59 1.11
C SER A 164 1.49 2.92 0.44
N GLU A 165 2.48 2.05 0.57
CA GLU A 165 3.79 2.22 -0.07
C GLU A 165 3.70 2.12 -1.60
N THR A 166 3.08 1.06 -2.11
CA THR A 166 2.81 0.90 -3.55
C THR A 166 1.90 1.99 -4.11
N PHE A 167 0.94 2.49 -3.33
CA PHE A 167 0.16 3.66 -3.68
C PHE A 167 1.03 4.92 -3.88
N MET A 168 2.01 5.16 -3.00
CA MET A 168 2.94 6.28 -3.15
C MET A 168 3.82 6.13 -4.39
N TYR A 169 4.29 4.91 -4.68
CA TYR A 169 5.05 4.62 -5.90
C TYR A 169 4.21 4.86 -7.15
N ALA A 170 2.99 4.33 -7.21
CA ALA A 170 2.09 4.55 -8.35
C ALA A 170 1.76 6.04 -8.55
N ARG A 171 1.59 6.80 -7.47
CA ARG A 171 1.45 8.27 -7.54
C ARG A 171 2.69 8.96 -8.09
N ALA A 172 3.88 8.57 -7.64
CA ALA A 172 5.14 9.10 -8.16
C ALA A 172 5.35 8.75 -9.65
N MET A 173 4.86 7.58 -10.08
CA MET A 173 4.81 7.15 -11.47
C MET A 173 3.73 7.85 -12.31
N GLY A 174 2.92 8.73 -11.71
CA GLY A 174 1.90 9.52 -12.41
C GLY A 174 0.60 8.77 -12.71
N TRP A 175 0.28 7.68 -11.98
CA TRP A 175 -0.96 6.94 -12.21
C TRP A 175 -2.18 7.79 -11.78
N PRO A 176 -3.16 8.02 -12.68
CA PRO A 176 -4.20 9.02 -12.43
C PRO A 176 -5.29 8.54 -11.46
N HIS A 177 -5.53 7.23 -11.36
CA HIS A 177 -6.68 6.66 -10.67
C HIS A 177 -6.25 5.57 -9.68
N VAL A 178 -5.46 5.96 -8.67
CA VAL A 178 -5.00 5.05 -7.61
C VAL A 178 -5.63 5.36 -6.26
N ALA A 179 -5.93 4.30 -5.51
CA ALA A 179 -6.49 4.36 -4.17
C ALA A 179 -5.93 3.21 -3.29
N VAL A 180 -6.24 3.23 -2.00
CA VAL A 180 -5.97 2.13 -1.06
C VAL A 180 -7.30 1.63 -0.52
N TYR A 181 -7.51 0.32 -0.53
CA TYR A 181 -8.57 -0.32 0.27
C TYR A 181 -8.02 -0.58 1.68
N ASP A 182 -8.45 0.22 2.66
CA ASP A 182 -7.85 0.29 3.99
C ASP A 182 -8.06 -1.01 4.81
N GLY A 183 -9.27 -1.58 4.73
CA GLY A 183 -9.65 -2.78 5.49
C GLY A 183 -8.87 -4.04 5.09
N GLY A 184 -8.47 -4.13 3.83
CA GLY A 184 -7.66 -5.21 3.27
C GLY A 184 -8.20 -6.61 3.57
N TRP A 185 -7.29 -7.59 3.64
CA TRP A 185 -7.63 -8.97 3.95
C TRP A 185 -8.24 -9.12 5.36
N TYR A 186 -7.83 -8.27 6.31
CA TYR A 186 -8.34 -8.34 7.67
C TYR A 186 -9.84 -8.08 7.74
N GLU A 187 -10.32 -7.00 7.12
CA GLU A 187 -11.75 -6.68 7.07
C GLU A 187 -12.49 -7.67 6.18
N TRP A 188 -11.97 -7.96 4.97
CA TRP A 188 -12.61 -8.87 4.02
C TRP A 188 -12.88 -10.25 4.61
N SER A 189 -11.86 -10.84 5.26
CA SER A 189 -11.96 -12.19 5.82
C SER A 189 -12.74 -12.29 7.13
N SER A 190 -13.10 -11.14 7.73
CA SER A 190 -13.95 -11.12 8.93
C SER A 190 -15.41 -11.51 8.62
N ASN A 191 -15.86 -11.32 7.37
CA ASN A 191 -17.16 -11.77 6.90
C ASN A 191 -17.01 -13.08 6.10
N PRO A 192 -17.53 -14.22 6.61
CA PRO A 192 -17.38 -15.51 5.93
C PRO A 192 -18.14 -15.62 4.60
N HIS A 193 -19.07 -14.70 4.31
CA HIS A 193 -19.79 -14.67 3.03
C HIS A 193 -18.99 -14.01 1.90
N ASN A 194 -17.89 -13.34 2.22
CA ASN A 194 -17.03 -12.76 1.20
C ASN A 194 -16.27 -13.87 0.46
N PRO A 195 -16.20 -13.83 -0.88
CA PRO A 195 -15.54 -14.88 -1.65
C PRO A 195 -14.02 -14.84 -1.45
N VAL A 196 -13.42 -16.03 -1.32
CA VAL A 196 -11.99 -16.21 -1.01
C VAL A 196 -11.36 -17.15 -2.04
N ALA A 197 -10.22 -16.76 -2.60
CA ALA A 197 -9.37 -17.59 -3.44
C ALA A 197 -8.23 -18.24 -2.62
N ARG A 198 -7.85 -19.46 -2.98
CA ARG A 198 -6.75 -20.24 -2.39
C ARG A 198 -6.09 -21.11 -3.47
N GLY A 199 -4.85 -21.51 -3.22
CA GLY A 199 -4.06 -22.34 -4.13
C GLY A 199 -3.29 -21.54 -5.18
N GLU A 200 -2.39 -22.25 -5.85
CA GLU A 200 -1.58 -21.75 -6.97
C GLU A 200 -2.49 -21.29 -8.11
N ARG A 201 -2.24 -20.09 -8.64
CA ARG A 201 -3.04 -19.50 -9.72
C ARG A 201 -2.26 -18.42 -10.45
N GLY A 202 -2.48 -18.30 -11.76
CA GLY A 202 -1.85 -17.29 -12.60
C GLY A 202 -2.75 -16.08 -12.88
N PRO A 203 -2.26 -15.10 -13.65
CA PRO A 203 -2.98 -13.88 -14.05
C PRO A 203 -4.36 -14.15 -14.67
N GLU A 204 -4.50 -15.23 -15.43
CA GLU A 204 -5.74 -15.67 -16.07
C GLU A 204 -6.87 -16.01 -15.11
N SER A 205 -6.55 -16.33 -13.84
CA SER A 205 -7.55 -16.67 -12.82
C SER A 205 -8.31 -15.46 -12.25
N SER A 206 -7.84 -14.25 -12.55
CA SER A 206 -8.38 -12.97 -12.06
C SER A 206 -8.88 -12.06 -13.20
N GLN A 207 -9.21 -12.64 -14.36
CA GLN A 207 -9.82 -11.94 -15.48
C GLN A 207 -11.33 -11.69 -15.29
#